data_AF-A0A9E3B0D9-F1
#
_entry.id   AF-A0A9E3B0D9-F1
#
_cell.length_a   1.000
_cell.length_b   1.000
_cell.length_c   1.000
_cell.angle_alpha   90.00
_cell.angle_beta   90.00
_cell.angle_gamma   90.00
#
_symmetry.space_group_name_H-M   'P 1'
#
loop_
_entity.id
_entity.type
_entity.pdbx_description
1 polymer ?
#
loop_
_entity_poly.entity_id
_entity_poly.type
_entity_poly.pdbx_seq_one_letter_code
_entity_poly.pdbx_strand_id
1 'polypeptide(L)'
;LDTQYTTGMAGNVKNLYIYDTTSLTDQDTALEFNRWATDDLAPVGNASFGICEFFPYLDGTMVADDQVFLEAAAQGQTMFSSTGDTGSFCSVGTNGVPAGAPFVGYPATSPYVIGVGGTTLVTNKNGSYNSEIAWYAGGGGISQFEYSPYWQSPVVPTNNGLPATFRAIPDFSMDADPDTGAIVYVNGAVEYIGGTSLSSPLAAGAWARLQTSYNNVLGFAAPRLYAGYPAFGSTGGPTGITQKVDGFNDVLVGSDGLYTALPNYDFTTGMGSLDVAQKQPLLPH
;
A
#
# COMPACT_ATOMS: atom_id res chain seq x y z
N LEU A 1 6.64 4.05 14.92
CA LEU A 1 6.89 4.16 13.48
C LEU A 1 5.81 5.02 12.82
N ASP A 2 4.58 4.51 12.74
CA ASP A 2 3.46 5.11 12.01
C ASP A 2 3.22 6.59 12.32
N THR A 3 3.04 6.94 13.59
CA THR A 3 2.75 8.32 14.00
C THR A 3 3.84 9.30 13.58
N GLN A 4 5.11 8.90 13.60
CA GLN A 4 6.25 9.76 13.23
C GLN A 4 6.33 9.94 11.71
N TYR A 5 6.12 8.88 10.94
CA TYR A 5 6.31 8.90 9.49
C TYR A 5 5.07 9.36 8.71
N THR A 6 3.85 9.08 9.18
CA THR A 6 2.64 9.68 8.60
C THR A 6 2.65 11.18 8.78
N THR A 7 2.89 11.68 9.99
CA THR A 7 2.90 13.12 10.26
C THR A 7 4.09 13.82 9.61
N GLY A 8 5.28 13.20 9.65
CA GLY A 8 6.47 13.71 8.97
C GLY A 8 6.28 13.83 7.47
N MET A 9 5.77 12.78 6.81
CA MET A 9 5.51 12.80 5.38
C MET A 9 4.40 13.79 5.01
N ALA A 10 3.37 13.90 5.85
CA ALA A 10 2.28 14.85 5.67
C ALA A 10 2.68 16.32 5.90
N GLY A 11 3.77 16.57 6.62
CA GLY A 11 4.26 17.90 6.98
C GLY A 11 3.42 18.56 8.08
N ASN A 12 2.22 19.05 7.73
CA ASN A 12 1.32 19.74 8.67
C ASN A 12 -0.09 19.12 8.63
N VAL A 13 -0.35 18.15 9.50
CA VAL A 13 -1.72 17.65 9.75
C VAL A 13 -2.37 18.42 10.90
N LYS A 14 -3.68 18.67 10.80
CA LYS A 14 -4.43 19.36 11.86
C LYS A 14 -4.64 18.50 13.10
N ASN A 15 -5.01 17.24 12.88
CA ASN A 15 -5.30 16.27 13.93
C ASN A 15 -4.67 14.93 13.56
N LEU A 16 -4.22 14.20 14.58
CA LEU A 16 -3.86 12.79 14.49
C LEU A 16 -4.76 12.05 15.47
N TYR A 17 -5.59 11.15 14.95
CA TYR A 17 -6.47 10.30 15.76
C TYR A 17 -5.83 8.92 15.89
N ILE A 18 -5.82 8.38 17.11
CA ILE A 18 -5.35 7.03 17.40
C ILE A 18 -6.55 6.23 17.87
N TYR A 19 -6.92 5.22 17.08
CA TYR A 19 -7.94 4.23 17.41
C TYR A 19 -7.22 3.06 18.08
N ASP A 20 -7.17 3.10 19.41
CA ASP A 20 -6.38 2.19 20.23
C ASP A 20 -7.18 0.92 20.53
N THR A 21 -6.65 -0.22 20.11
CA THR A 21 -7.30 -1.53 20.25
C THR A 21 -6.71 -2.33 21.40
N THR A 22 -7.50 -3.20 22.02
CA THR A 22 -7.05 -4.04 23.14
C THR A 22 -6.17 -5.21 22.72
N SER A 23 -6.26 -5.64 21.45
CA SER A 23 -5.45 -6.72 20.88
C SER A 23 -5.43 -6.67 19.35
N LEU A 24 -4.57 -7.47 18.73
CA LEU A 24 -4.56 -7.68 17.27
C LEU A 24 -5.41 -8.90 16.86
N THR A 25 -6.45 -9.22 17.61
CA THR A 25 -7.43 -10.21 17.17
C THR A 25 -8.32 -9.59 16.11
N ASP A 26 -8.78 -10.39 15.15
CA ASP A 26 -9.58 -9.89 14.03
C ASP A 26 -10.86 -9.16 14.51
N GLN A 27 -11.48 -9.64 15.60
CA GLN A 27 -12.62 -8.98 16.24
C GLN A 27 -12.28 -7.58 16.80
N ASP A 28 -11.15 -7.45 17.49
CA ASP A 28 -10.74 -6.19 18.13
C ASP A 28 -10.27 -5.17 17.09
N THR A 29 -9.66 -5.60 15.98
CA THR A 29 -9.32 -4.72 14.85
C THR A 29 -10.56 -4.28 14.08
N ALA A 30 -11.52 -5.19 13.85
CA ALA A 30 -12.79 -4.88 13.19
C ALA A 30 -13.57 -3.77 13.91
N LEU A 31 -13.57 -3.79 15.25
CA LEU A 31 -14.21 -2.75 16.05
C LEU A 31 -13.60 -1.36 15.81
N GLU A 32 -12.28 -1.26 15.73
CA GLU A 32 -11.59 0.02 15.50
C GLU A 32 -11.68 0.47 14.04
N PHE A 33 -11.70 -0.44 13.07
CA PHE A 33 -12.03 -0.08 11.68
C PHE A 33 -13.44 0.50 11.59
N ASN A 34 -14.42 -0.16 12.21
CA ASN A 34 -15.80 0.32 12.23
C ASN A 34 -15.92 1.68 12.91
N ARG A 35 -15.17 1.88 14.00
CA ARG A 35 -15.14 3.16 14.70
C ARG A 35 -14.52 4.27 13.85
N TRP A 36 -13.40 4.01 13.17
CA TRP A 36 -12.79 4.98 12.24
C TRP A 36 -13.73 5.39 11.11
N ALA A 37 -14.47 4.43 10.54
CA ALA A 37 -15.48 4.71 9.53
C ALA A 37 -16.66 5.51 10.11
N THR A 38 -17.22 5.06 11.23
CA THR A 38 -18.40 5.69 11.84
C THR A 38 -18.12 7.10 12.36
N ASP A 39 -16.95 7.33 12.95
CA ASP A 39 -16.58 8.63 13.49
C ASP A 39 -16.41 9.67 12.36
N ASP A 40 -16.00 9.24 11.16
CA ASP A 40 -15.79 10.06 9.95
C ASP A 40 -14.99 11.35 10.21
N LEU A 41 -14.04 11.30 11.15
CA LEU A 41 -13.23 12.45 11.55
C LEU A 41 -11.97 12.64 10.69
N ALA A 42 -11.51 11.55 10.07
CA ALA A 42 -10.25 11.51 9.34
C ALA A 42 -10.44 10.90 7.95
N PRO A 43 -10.18 11.65 6.86
CA PRO A 43 -10.30 11.14 5.49
C PRO A 43 -9.17 10.16 5.10
N VAL A 44 -8.17 9.98 5.97
CA VAL A 44 -7.02 9.11 5.73
C VAL A 44 -6.78 8.24 6.97
N GLY A 45 -6.72 6.93 6.78
CA GLY A 45 -6.38 5.92 7.78
C GLY A 45 -5.07 5.20 7.43
N ASN A 46 -4.43 4.60 8.44
CA ASN A 46 -3.24 3.77 8.28
C ASN A 46 -3.36 2.51 9.15
N ALA A 47 -3.12 1.34 8.56
CA ALA A 47 -3.05 0.05 9.23
C ALA A 47 -1.73 -0.64 8.88
N SER A 48 -0.70 -0.49 9.72
CA SER A 48 0.62 -1.10 9.51
C SER A 48 0.71 -2.52 10.07
N PHE A 49 -0.36 -3.31 9.95
CA PHE A 49 -0.49 -4.68 10.44
C PHE A 49 -1.36 -5.51 9.50
N GLY A 50 -1.27 -6.82 9.61
CA GLY A 50 -2.09 -7.74 8.84
C GLY A 50 -1.80 -9.20 9.13
N ILE A 51 -2.59 -10.06 8.51
CA ILE A 51 -2.49 -11.52 8.61
C ILE A 51 -2.73 -12.15 7.24
N CYS A 52 -2.44 -13.44 7.07
CA CYS A 52 -2.77 -14.15 5.84
C CYS A 52 -4.27 -14.10 5.59
N GLU A 53 -4.70 -13.63 4.42
CA GLU A 53 -6.11 -13.39 4.07
C GLU A 53 -7.03 -14.61 4.25
N PHE A 54 -6.48 -15.83 4.26
CA PHE A 54 -7.24 -17.05 4.52
C PHE A 54 -7.85 -17.11 5.94
N PHE A 55 -7.19 -16.54 6.95
CA PHE A 55 -7.71 -16.54 8.32
C PHE A 55 -8.99 -15.70 8.45
N PRO A 56 -9.00 -14.40 8.09
CA PRO A 56 -10.21 -13.58 8.17
C PRO A 56 -11.28 -14.01 7.16
N TYR A 57 -10.89 -14.68 6.06
CA TYR A 57 -11.86 -15.34 5.19
C TYR A 57 -12.61 -16.47 5.90
N LEU A 58 -11.89 -17.34 6.61
CA LEU A 58 -12.48 -18.51 7.28
C LEU A 58 -13.37 -18.16 8.47
N ASP A 59 -13.00 -17.15 9.26
CA ASP A 59 -13.79 -16.74 10.42
C ASP A 59 -14.89 -15.72 10.09
N GLY A 60 -14.90 -15.21 8.85
CA GLY A 60 -15.89 -14.29 8.31
C GLY A 60 -15.61 -12.82 8.58
N THR A 61 -14.52 -12.48 9.27
CA THR A 61 -14.15 -11.08 9.56
C THR A 61 -13.79 -10.29 8.31
N MET A 62 -13.21 -10.94 7.29
CA MET A 62 -12.94 -10.32 5.98
C MET A 62 -14.20 -9.68 5.39
N VAL A 63 -15.33 -10.39 5.41
CA VAL A 63 -16.60 -9.88 4.85
C VAL A 63 -17.14 -8.72 5.70
N ALA A 64 -16.97 -8.76 7.02
CA ALA A 64 -17.42 -7.71 7.92
C ALA A 64 -16.58 -6.43 7.76
N ASP A 65 -15.26 -6.56 7.74
CA ASP A 65 -14.32 -5.47 7.55
C ASP A 65 -14.46 -4.84 6.17
N ASP A 66 -14.69 -5.63 5.12
CA ASP A 66 -14.94 -5.10 3.77
C ASP A 66 -16.21 -4.27 3.66
N GLN A 67 -17.26 -4.58 4.44
CA GLN A 67 -18.45 -3.72 4.51
C GLN A 67 -18.13 -2.37 5.14
N VAL A 68 -17.29 -2.36 6.18
CA VAL A 68 -16.81 -1.14 6.84
C VAL A 68 -15.93 -0.32 5.89
N PHE A 69 -14.98 -0.96 5.21
CA PHE A 69 -14.11 -0.26 4.25
C PHE A 69 -14.88 0.25 3.04
N LEU A 70 -15.92 -0.47 2.58
CA LEU A 70 -16.84 0.01 1.55
C LEU A 70 -17.59 1.27 2.00
N GLU A 71 -18.12 1.29 3.23
CA GLU A 71 -18.76 2.48 3.81
C GLU A 71 -17.79 3.66 3.85
N ALA A 72 -16.60 3.45 4.42
CA ALA A 72 -15.54 4.45 4.49
C ALA A 72 -15.16 5.00 3.10
N ALA A 73 -14.99 4.11 2.11
CA ALA A 73 -14.69 4.49 0.74
C ALA A 73 -15.85 5.29 0.09
N ALA A 74 -17.10 4.93 0.36
CA ALA A 74 -18.28 5.60 -0.17
C ALA A 74 -18.44 7.03 0.37
N GLN A 75 -18.04 7.28 1.61
CA GLN A 75 -18.02 8.63 2.21
C GLN A 75 -16.70 9.39 1.95
N GLY A 76 -15.75 8.78 1.26
CA GLY A 76 -14.55 9.44 0.75
C GLY A 76 -13.29 9.27 1.60
N GLN A 77 -13.34 8.45 2.64
CA GLN A 77 -12.15 8.08 3.40
C GLN A 77 -11.28 7.10 2.60
N THR A 78 -10.00 7.02 2.94
CA THR A 78 -9.05 6.06 2.34
C THR A 78 -8.22 5.43 3.44
N MET A 79 -8.31 4.11 3.57
CA MET A 79 -7.42 3.31 4.40
C MET A 79 -6.19 2.90 3.59
N PHE A 80 -5.00 3.08 4.16
CA PHE A 80 -3.75 2.51 3.66
C PHE A 80 -3.34 1.36 4.57
N SER A 81 -2.91 0.25 4.00
CA SER A 81 -2.44 -0.92 4.76
C SER A 81 -1.13 -1.43 4.22
N SER A 82 -0.25 -1.88 5.12
CA SER A 82 0.97 -2.59 4.74
C SER A 82 0.63 -3.94 4.10
N THR A 83 1.35 -4.33 3.04
CA THR A 83 1.06 -5.57 2.29
C THR A 83 1.72 -6.82 2.86
N GLY A 84 2.66 -6.65 3.78
CA GLY A 84 3.39 -7.73 4.44
C GLY A 84 4.89 -7.68 4.18
N ASP A 85 5.62 -8.43 5.01
CA ASP A 85 7.09 -8.41 5.06
C ASP A 85 7.70 -9.79 4.74
N THR A 86 6.94 -10.63 4.02
CA THR A 86 7.33 -12.00 3.65
C THR A 86 7.24 -12.24 2.14
N GLY A 87 7.35 -11.16 1.36
CA GLY A 87 7.28 -11.20 -0.10
C GLY A 87 5.94 -11.68 -0.61
N SER A 88 5.97 -12.45 -1.69
CA SER A 88 4.81 -13.12 -2.33
C SER A 88 4.19 -14.28 -1.53
N PHE A 89 4.54 -14.37 -0.26
CA PHE A 89 4.08 -15.41 0.65
C PHE A 89 3.48 -14.77 1.89
N CYS A 90 2.59 -15.52 2.52
CA CYS A 90 2.24 -15.29 3.89
C CYS A 90 2.72 -16.49 4.70
N SER A 91 3.67 -16.25 5.60
CA SER A 91 4.10 -17.23 6.58
C SER A 91 3.81 -16.75 7.98
N VAL A 92 3.63 -17.71 8.88
CA VAL A 92 3.72 -17.51 10.33
C VAL A 92 5.22 -17.50 10.74
N GLY A 93 6.04 -16.77 9.99
CA GLY A 93 7.51 -16.85 9.99
C GLY A 93 8.21 -15.52 10.26
N THR A 94 9.51 -15.46 9.94
CA THR A 94 10.37 -14.29 10.20
C THR A 94 10.22 -13.24 9.11
N ASN A 95 9.85 -12.01 9.48
CA ASN A 95 9.85 -10.84 8.58
C ASN A 95 11.20 -10.68 7.87
N GLY A 96 11.19 -10.20 6.63
CA GLY A 96 12.39 -10.01 5.81
C GLY A 96 12.82 -11.25 5.02
N VAL A 97 12.12 -12.38 5.18
CA VAL A 97 12.46 -13.63 4.48
C VAL A 97 11.23 -14.18 3.74
N PRO A 98 11.17 -14.05 2.40
CA PRO A 98 10.15 -14.70 1.59
C PRO A 98 10.17 -16.22 1.72
N ALA A 99 9.13 -16.74 2.37
CA ALA A 99 8.86 -18.17 2.51
C ALA A 99 7.41 -18.36 2.94
N GLY A 100 6.82 -19.52 2.63
CA GLY A 100 5.48 -19.89 3.10
C GLY A 100 4.55 -20.31 1.98
N ALA A 101 3.25 -20.23 2.27
CA ALA A 101 2.21 -20.43 1.26
C ALA A 101 2.01 -19.12 0.48
N PRO A 102 1.70 -19.18 -0.84
CA PRO A 102 1.53 -18.02 -1.70
C PRO A 102 0.18 -17.33 -1.45
N PHE A 103 0.04 -16.80 -0.24
CA PHE A 103 -1.07 -15.96 0.18
C PHE A 103 -0.57 -14.54 0.40
N VAL A 104 -1.49 -13.60 0.29
CA VAL A 104 -1.28 -12.18 0.50
C VAL A 104 -1.92 -11.73 1.83
N GLY A 105 -1.58 -10.52 2.28
CA GLY A 105 -2.02 -10.01 3.58
C GLY A 105 -3.37 -9.26 3.55
N TYR A 106 -4.24 -9.55 4.51
CA TYR A 106 -5.43 -8.74 4.83
C TYR A 106 -5.10 -7.79 6.00
N PRO A 107 -5.57 -6.53 6.02
CA PRO A 107 -6.62 -5.93 5.18
C PRO A 107 -6.13 -5.34 3.86
N ALA A 108 -4.84 -5.40 3.53
CA ALA A 108 -4.33 -4.86 2.27
C ALA A 108 -4.99 -5.46 1.03
N THR A 109 -5.50 -6.69 1.08
CA THR A 109 -6.22 -7.31 -0.04
C THR A 109 -7.65 -6.85 -0.23
N SER A 110 -8.27 -6.14 0.74
CA SER A 110 -9.58 -5.55 0.54
C SER A 110 -9.57 -4.60 -0.67
N PRO A 111 -10.56 -4.65 -1.57
CA PRO A 111 -10.64 -3.72 -2.71
C PRO A 111 -10.89 -2.28 -2.26
N TYR A 112 -11.31 -2.06 -1.01
CA TYR A 112 -11.60 -0.73 -0.44
C TYR A 112 -10.45 -0.18 0.42
N VAL A 113 -9.30 -0.85 0.39
CA VAL A 113 -8.06 -0.45 1.08
C VAL A 113 -6.96 -0.30 0.04
N ILE A 114 -6.08 0.67 0.24
CA ILE A 114 -4.85 0.80 -0.55
C ILE A 114 -3.77 -0.05 0.10
N GLY A 115 -3.38 -1.15 -0.55
CA GLY A 115 -2.26 -1.99 -0.16
C GLY A 115 -0.94 -1.36 -0.59
N VAL A 116 -0.05 -1.07 0.36
CA VAL A 116 1.20 -0.38 0.13
C VAL A 116 2.40 -1.32 0.27
N GLY A 117 3.06 -1.58 -0.86
CA GLY A 117 4.19 -2.50 -0.99
C GLY A 117 5.52 -1.88 -0.61
N GLY A 118 6.61 -2.61 -0.80
CA GLY A 118 7.92 -2.23 -0.30
C GLY A 118 8.99 -2.08 -1.37
N THR A 119 9.75 -0.99 -1.28
CA THR A 119 10.98 -0.76 -2.06
C THR A 119 12.19 -0.62 -1.15
N THR A 120 13.37 -0.78 -1.74
CA THR A 120 14.66 -0.32 -1.20
C THR A 120 14.99 1.02 -1.86
N LEU A 121 14.95 2.11 -1.09
CA LEU A 121 15.16 3.47 -1.61
C LEU A 121 16.65 3.84 -1.73
N VAL A 122 17.06 4.23 -2.94
CA VAL A 122 18.39 4.80 -3.19
C VAL A 122 18.29 6.32 -3.30
N THR A 123 19.10 7.03 -2.50
CA THR A 123 19.19 8.49 -2.52
C THR A 123 20.55 8.97 -2.99
N ASN A 124 20.56 10.16 -3.61
CA ASN A 124 21.81 10.86 -3.90
C ASN A 124 22.41 11.42 -2.60
N LYS A 125 23.69 11.80 -2.63
CA LYS A 125 24.40 12.40 -1.47
C LYS A 125 23.70 13.64 -0.89
N ASN A 126 22.93 14.38 -1.70
CA ASN A 126 22.17 15.55 -1.26
C ASN A 126 20.78 15.21 -0.69
N GLY A 127 20.45 13.92 -0.53
CA GLY A 127 19.16 13.43 -0.05
C GLY A 127 18.04 13.45 -1.10
N SER A 128 18.32 13.82 -2.35
CA SER A 128 17.31 13.73 -3.40
C SER A 128 17.09 12.29 -3.84
N TYR A 129 15.88 11.98 -4.27
CA TYR A 129 15.53 10.71 -4.92
C TYR A 129 16.52 10.37 -6.04
N ASN A 130 16.96 9.11 -6.11
CA ASN A 130 17.77 8.58 -7.20
C ASN A 130 17.02 7.46 -7.94
N SER A 131 16.72 6.36 -7.24
CA SER A 131 16.05 5.18 -7.77
C SER A 131 15.50 4.32 -6.63
N GLU A 132 14.73 3.30 -6.99
CA GLU A 132 14.20 2.28 -6.09
C GLU A 132 14.34 0.91 -6.73
N ILE A 133 14.52 -0.11 -5.90
CA ILE A 133 14.52 -1.53 -6.28
C ILE A 133 13.42 -2.20 -5.46
N ALA A 134 12.79 -3.25 -5.97
CA ALA A 134 11.83 -4.01 -5.18
C ALA A 134 12.50 -4.57 -3.92
N TRP A 135 11.91 -4.32 -2.75
CA TRP A 135 12.39 -4.95 -1.52
C TRP A 135 12.03 -6.43 -1.57
N TYR A 136 13.02 -7.31 -1.40
CA TYR A 136 12.81 -8.76 -1.58
C TYR A 136 11.68 -9.32 -0.71
N ALA A 137 11.45 -8.72 0.45
CA ALA A 137 10.40 -9.12 1.37
C ALA A 137 9.14 -8.24 1.33
N GLY A 138 9.06 -7.27 0.41
CA GLY A 138 7.87 -6.46 0.22
C GLY A 138 6.69 -7.31 -0.26
N GLY A 139 5.58 -7.27 0.48
CA GLY A 139 4.40 -8.07 0.21
C GLY A 139 3.74 -7.74 -1.13
N GLY A 140 3.40 -8.77 -1.90
CA GLY A 140 2.87 -8.63 -3.25
C GLY A 140 2.20 -9.91 -3.76
N GLY A 141 1.33 -9.80 -4.75
CA GLY A 141 0.67 -10.95 -5.35
C GLY A 141 -0.81 -10.75 -5.64
N ILE A 142 -1.55 -11.85 -5.63
CA ILE A 142 -2.95 -11.90 -6.04
C ILE A 142 -3.74 -12.56 -4.91
N SER A 143 -4.82 -11.92 -4.47
CA SER A 143 -5.78 -12.50 -3.54
C SER A 143 -6.38 -13.79 -4.09
N GLN A 144 -6.69 -14.73 -3.22
CA GLN A 144 -7.45 -15.94 -3.56
C GLN A 144 -8.95 -15.79 -3.26
N PHE A 145 -9.37 -14.67 -2.67
CA PHE A 145 -10.73 -14.47 -2.15
C PHE A 145 -11.38 -13.20 -2.69
N GLU A 146 -10.63 -12.09 -2.74
CA GLU A 146 -11.15 -10.79 -3.14
C GLU A 146 -11.13 -10.60 -4.66
N TYR A 147 -12.26 -10.19 -5.24
CA TYR A 147 -12.37 -9.96 -6.68
C TYR A 147 -11.67 -8.66 -7.11
N SER A 148 -11.07 -8.66 -8.30
CA SER A 148 -10.44 -7.46 -8.83
C SER A 148 -11.49 -6.36 -9.08
N PRO A 149 -11.32 -5.16 -8.53
CA PRO A 149 -12.25 -4.06 -8.77
C PRO A 149 -12.09 -3.49 -10.19
N TYR A 150 -13.15 -2.83 -10.69
CA TYR A 150 -13.21 -2.37 -12.10
C TYR A 150 -12.10 -1.39 -12.49
N TRP A 151 -11.55 -0.63 -11.54
CA TRP A 151 -10.46 0.32 -11.80
C TRP A 151 -9.11 -0.37 -11.96
N GLN A 152 -8.92 -1.52 -11.30
CA GLN A 152 -7.66 -2.26 -11.31
C GLN A 152 -7.59 -3.23 -12.50
N SER A 153 -8.70 -3.87 -12.83
CA SER A 153 -8.80 -4.91 -13.86
C SER A 153 -8.14 -4.57 -15.23
N PRO A 154 -8.20 -3.32 -15.74
CA PRO A 154 -7.53 -2.96 -16.99
C PRO A 154 -6.00 -2.80 -16.89
N VAL A 155 -5.48 -2.57 -15.68
CA VAL A 155 -4.08 -2.20 -15.43
C VAL A 155 -3.21 -3.41 -15.11
N VAL A 156 -3.77 -4.40 -14.41
CA VAL A 156 -3.00 -5.50 -13.85
C VAL A 156 -2.80 -6.68 -14.82
N PRO A 157 -1.70 -7.44 -14.69
CA PRO A 157 -1.45 -8.62 -15.52
C PRO A 157 -2.59 -9.63 -15.51
N THR A 158 -2.93 -10.10 -16.70
CA THR A 158 -3.98 -11.10 -16.93
C THR A 158 -3.41 -12.51 -16.98
N ASN A 159 -4.10 -13.49 -16.40
CA ASN A 159 -3.81 -14.90 -16.67
C ASN A 159 -4.45 -15.29 -18.02
N ASN A 160 -3.64 -15.47 -19.07
CA ASN A 160 -4.08 -15.85 -20.43
C ASN A 160 -4.95 -14.83 -21.18
N GLY A 161 -4.75 -13.52 -20.98
CA GLY A 161 -5.48 -12.47 -21.71
C GLY A 161 -6.92 -12.24 -21.24
N LEU A 162 -7.32 -12.83 -20.11
CA LEU A 162 -8.58 -12.55 -19.42
C LEU A 162 -8.35 -11.54 -18.29
N PRO A 163 -9.23 -10.55 -18.09
CA PRO A 163 -9.06 -9.56 -17.01
C PRO A 163 -8.75 -10.25 -15.68
N ALA A 164 -7.83 -9.69 -14.89
CA ALA A 164 -7.49 -10.27 -13.60
C ALA A 164 -8.77 -10.48 -12.80
N THR A 165 -9.00 -11.71 -12.38
CA THR A 165 -10.24 -12.09 -11.70
C THR A 165 -10.21 -11.66 -10.23
N PHE A 166 -9.03 -11.68 -9.61
CA PHE A 166 -8.86 -11.39 -8.19
C PHE A 166 -7.97 -10.16 -7.97
N ARG A 167 -8.14 -9.53 -6.80
CA ARG A 167 -7.47 -8.31 -6.37
C ARG A 167 -5.96 -8.53 -6.30
N ALA A 168 -5.21 -7.72 -7.02
CA ALA A 168 -3.75 -7.76 -7.04
C ALA A 168 -3.18 -6.73 -6.06
N ILE A 169 -2.20 -7.07 -5.24
CA ILE A 169 -1.44 -6.15 -4.37
C ILE A 169 0.05 -6.15 -4.75
N PRO A 170 0.80 -5.10 -4.39
CA PRO A 170 0.34 -3.83 -3.84
C PRO A 170 -0.38 -2.98 -4.90
N ASP A 171 -1.06 -1.92 -4.48
CA ASP A 171 -1.54 -0.89 -5.43
C ASP A 171 -0.36 -0.02 -5.89
N PHE A 172 0.48 0.39 -4.96
CA PHE A 172 1.78 1.06 -5.18
C PHE A 172 2.68 0.81 -3.97
N SER A 173 3.94 1.22 -4.03
CA SER A 173 4.94 0.97 -2.98
C SER A 173 5.61 2.25 -2.48
N MET A 174 6.22 2.17 -1.31
CA MET A 174 7.13 3.18 -0.77
C MET A 174 8.29 2.47 -0.08
N ASP A 175 9.27 3.22 0.43
CA ASP A 175 10.42 2.67 1.13
C ASP A 175 10.00 1.77 2.30
N ALA A 176 10.60 0.58 2.36
CA ALA A 176 10.28 -0.46 3.32
C ALA A 176 11.51 -1.26 3.75
N ASP A 177 12.58 -1.29 2.97
CA ASP A 177 13.76 -2.09 3.32
C ASP A 177 14.41 -1.56 4.62
N PRO A 178 14.60 -2.37 5.67
CA PRO A 178 15.30 -1.94 6.88
C PRO A 178 16.71 -1.38 6.63
N ASP A 179 17.38 -1.76 5.53
CA ASP A 179 18.69 -1.23 5.14
C ASP A 179 18.63 0.24 4.68
N THR A 180 17.47 0.71 4.23
CA THR A 180 17.20 2.11 3.83
C THR A 180 16.17 2.79 4.73
N GLY A 181 15.72 2.09 5.77
CA GLY A 181 14.53 2.40 6.51
C GLY A 181 14.61 3.61 7.46
N ALA A 182 13.61 3.68 8.31
CA ALA A 182 13.27 4.82 9.12
C ALA A 182 14.10 4.93 10.41
N ILE A 183 14.47 6.16 10.77
CA ILE A 183 14.93 6.52 12.11
C ILE A 183 13.71 6.88 12.94
N VAL A 184 13.41 6.11 13.97
CA VAL A 184 12.29 6.38 14.88
C VAL A 184 12.75 6.55 16.31
N TYR A 185 12.00 7.33 17.07
CA TYR A 185 12.19 7.47 18.52
C TYR A 185 11.15 6.63 19.27
N VAL A 186 11.60 5.65 20.03
CA VAL A 186 10.75 4.77 20.86
C VAL A 186 11.26 4.83 22.29
N ASN A 187 10.40 5.24 23.24
CA ASN A 187 10.77 5.41 24.66
C ASN A 187 12.04 6.28 24.87
N GLY A 188 12.28 7.24 23.98
CA GLY A 188 13.44 8.14 24.03
C GLY A 188 14.72 7.59 23.39
N ALA A 189 14.71 6.36 22.86
CA ALA A 189 15.83 5.75 22.14
C ALA A 189 15.62 5.80 20.62
N VAL A 190 16.72 5.85 19.87
CA VAL A 190 16.70 5.75 18.42
C VAL A 190 16.66 4.29 18.00
N GLU A 191 15.74 3.95 17.10
CA GLU A 191 15.65 2.65 16.43
C GLU A 191 15.65 2.84 14.92
N TYR A 192 16.13 1.83 14.19
CA TYR A 192 16.12 1.74 12.73
C TYR A 192 15.11 0.67 12.33
N ILE A 193 14.05 1.07 11.64
CA ILE A 193 12.92 0.19 11.34
C ILE A 193 12.53 0.30 9.87
N GLY A 194 12.31 -0.84 9.21
CA GLY A 194 11.70 -0.92 7.88
C GLY A 194 10.35 -1.64 7.93
N GLY A 195 10.14 -2.55 7.00
CA GLY A 195 8.85 -3.20 6.75
C GLY A 195 7.94 -2.37 5.86
N THR A 196 6.97 -3.03 5.23
CA THR A 196 5.83 -2.35 4.62
C THR A 196 5.02 -1.57 5.66
N SER A 197 5.22 -1.86 6.95
CA SER A 197 4.79 -1.01 8.07
C SER A 197 5.39 0.40 8.08
N LEU A 198 6.52 0.66 7.39
CA LEU A 198 7.02 2.02 7.11
C LEU A 198 6.36 2.59 5.84
N SER A 199 6.19 1.75 4.83
CA SER A 199 5.64 2.16 3.54
C SER A 199 4.18 2.66 3.64
N SER A 200 3.33 1.96 4.38
CA SER A 200 1.93 2.34 4.63
C SER A 200 1.79 3.75 5.22
N PRO A 201 2.48 4.12 6.33
CA PRO A 201 2.34 5.45 6.91
C PRO A 201 2.96 6.54 6.03
N LEU A 202 3.99 6.24 5.23
CA LEU A 202 4.51 7.16 4.22
C LEU A 202 3.43 7.47 3.16
N ALA A 203 2.76 6.44 2.63
CA ALA A 203 1.67 6.59 1.67
C ALA A 203 0.48 7.37 2.25
N ALA A 204 0.06 7.05 3.48
CA ALA A 204 -1.00 7.78 4.18
C ALA A 204 -0.64 9.26 4.34
N GLY A 205 0.60 9.58 4.74
CA GLY A 205 1.06 10.96 4.87
C GLY A 205 1.10 11.71 3.53
N ALA A 206 1.53 11.03 2.47
CA ALA A 206 1.53 11.57 1.11
C ALA A 206 0.10 11.89 0.63
N TRP A 207 -0.85 10.98 0.87
CA TRP A 207 -2.25 11.20 0.54
C TRP A 207 -2.90 12.31 1.38
N ALA A 208 -2.56 12.44 2.67
CA ALA A 208 -3.03 13.54 3.51
C ALA A 208 -2.57 14.93 2.97
N ARG A 209 -1.38 15.00 2.35
CA ARG A 209 -0.92 16.21 1.65
C ARG A 209 -1.73 16.51 0.39
N LEU A 210 -2.04 15.47 -0.38
CA LEU A 210 -2.91 15.61 -1.55
C LEU A 210 -4.30 16.05 -1.11
N GLN A 211 -4.88 15.46 -0.06
CA GLN A 211 -6.14 15.95 0.52
C GLN A 211 -6.08 17.43 0.85
N THR A 212 -5.03 17.88 1.54
CA THR A 212 -4.86 19.30 1.89
C THR A 212 -4.80 20.21 0.67
N SER A 213 -4.12 19.80 -0.42
CA SER A 213 -4.05 20.61 -1.65
C SER A 213 -5.39 20.68 -2.41
N TYR A 214 -6.31 19.78 -2.10
CA TYR A 214 -7.67 19.70 -2.65
C TYR A 214 -8.75 20.03 -1.62
N ASN A 215 -8.45 20.80 -0.56
CA ASN A 215 -9.41 21.19 0.48
C ASN A 215 -10.13 20.00 1.15
N ASN A 216 -9.47 18.85 1.24
CA ASN A 216 -9.97 17.59 1.80
C ASN A 216 -11.23 17.04 1.10
N VAL A 217 -11.36 17.25 -0.21
CA VAL A 217 -12.52 16.76 -1.00
C VAL A 217 -12.19 15.56 -1.90
N LEU A 218 -10.97 15.03 -1.86
CA LEU A 218 -10.70 13.79 -2.60
C LEU A 218 -11.46 12.66 -1.92
N GLY A 219 -12.29 11.95 -2.69
CA GLY A 219 -12.89 10.71 -2.22
C GLY A 219 -11.86 9.57 -2.18
N PHE A 220 -12.36 8.33 -2.12
CA PHE A 220 -11.53 7.13 -2.10
C PHE A 220 -10.44 7.15 -3.19
N ALA A 221 -9.20 6.83 -2.78
CA ALA A 221 -8.02 7.02 -3.61
C ALA A 221 -7.93 6.06 -4.80
N ALA A 222 -8.34 4.79 -4.66
CA ALA A 222 -7.98 3.76 -5.64
C ALA A 222 -8.46 4.09 -7.07
N PRO A 223 -9.74 4.43 -7.32
CA PRO A 223 -10.19 4.79 -8.66
C PRO A 223 -9.41 5.98 -9.26
N ARG A 224 -8.95 6.91 -8.42
CA ARG A 224 -8.21 8.13 -8.84
C ARG A 224 -6.74 7.84 -9.13
N LEU A 225 -6.12 6.94 -8.37
CA LEU A 225 -4.73 6.55 -8.58
C LEU A 225 -4.58 5.73 -9.86
N TYR A 226 -5.51 4.79 -10.09
CA TYR A 226 -5.56 3.95 -11.29
C TYR A 226 -6.03 4.69 -12.54
N ALA A 227 -6.80 5.78 -12.40
CA ALA A 227 -7.23 6.59 -13.54
C ALA A 227 -6.03 7.19 -14.28
N GLY A 228 -5.90 6.86 -15.56
CA GLY A 228 -4.81 7.34 -16.42
C GLY A 228 -3.57 6.46 -16.42
N TYR A 229 -3.47 5.49 -15.51
CA TYR A 229 -2.35 4.56 -15.48
C TYR A 229 -2.39 3.62 -16.69
N PRO A 230 -1.25 3.26 -17.30
CA PRO A 230 -1.22 2.41 -18.49
C PRO A 230 -1.93 1.07 -18.28
N ALA A 231 -2.74 0.69 -19.25
CA ALA A 231 -3.37 -0.62 -19.28
C ALA A 231 -2.33 -1.73 -19.42
N PHE A 232 -2.64 -2.93 -18.94
CA PHE A 232 -1.79 -4.10 -19.14
C PHE A 232 -1.49 -4.33 -20.63
N GLY A 233 -0.23 -4.67 -20.93
CA GLY A 233 0.23 -4.88 -22.30
C GLY A 233 0.53 -3.58 -23.08
N SER A 234 0.41 -2.41 -22.45
CA SER A 234 0.88 -1.15 -23.04
C SER A 234 2.38 -1.24 -23.36
N THR A 235 2.75 -0.87 -24.59
CA THR A 235 4.11 -1.03 -25.09
C THR A 235 5.03 0.07 -24.59
N GLY A 236 6.10 -0.31 -23.91
CA GLY A 236 7.22 0.54 -23.50
C GLY A 236 8.31 -0.35 -22.90
N GLY A 237 9.55 -0.21 -23.35
CA GLY A 237 10.67 -0.98 -22.81
C GLY A 237 11.24 -0.31 -21.55
N PRO A 238 11.83 -1.07 -20.62
CA PRO A 238 12.45 -0.50 -19.42
C PRO A 238 13.59 0.45 -19.82
N THR A 239 13.60 1.66 -19.26
CA THR A 239 14.65 2.66 -19.54
C THR A 239 15.74 2.76 -18.47
N GLY A 240 15.66 1.96 -17.40
CA GLY A 240 16.60 2.02 -16.27
C GLY A 240 16.15 1.11 -15.12
N ILE A 241 16.60 1.46 -13.90
CA ILE A 241 16.16 0.80 -12.66
C ILE A 241 14.75 1.25 -12.26
N THR A 242 14.45 2.53 -12.48
CA THR A 242 13.11 3.10 -12.35
C THR A 242 12.79 3.99 -13.54
N GLN A 243 11.50 4.21 -13.81
CA GLN A 243 11.02 5.15 -14.82
C GLN A 243 9.76 5.89 -14.34
N LYS A 244 9.46 7.05 -14.93
CA LYS A 244 8.27 7.83 -14.57
C LYS A 244 7.06 7.38 -15.36
N VAL A 245 5.98 6.98 -14.68
CA VAL A 245 4.72 6.53 -15.30
C VAL A 245 3.55 7.12 -14.51
N ASP A 246 2.77 8.00 -15.13
CA ASP A 246 1.52 8.55 -14.58
C ASP A 246 1.58 9.02 -13.11
N GLY A 247 2.67 9.72 -12.75
CA GLY A 247 2.88 10.22 -11.38
C GLY A 247 3.47 9.19 -10.40
N PHE A 248 3.99 8.08 -10.91
CA PHE A 248 4.74 7.08 -10.13
C PHE A 248 6.17 6.90 -10.65
N ASN A 249 7.06 6.44 -9.77
CA ASN A 249 8.34 5.82 -10.14
C ASN A 249 8.13 4.32 -10.29
N ASP A 250 7.84 3.88 -11.50
CA ASP A 250 7.76 2.46 -11.86
C ASP A 250 9.11 1.79 -11.60
N VAL A 251 9.10 0.70 -10.82
CA VAL A 251 10.28 -0.04 -10.35
C VAL A 251 10.49 -1.25 -11.26
N LEU A 252 11.69 -1.37 -11.83
CA LEU A 252 11.94 -2.31 -12.92
C LEU A 252 12.93 -3.42 -12.56
N VAL A 253 13.39 -3.44 -11.31
CA VAL A 253 14.43 -4.37 -10.85
C VAL A 253 14.05 -4.95 -9.48
N GLY A 254 14.29 -6.25 -9.33
CA GLY A 254 14.04 -7.00 -8.10
C GLY A 254 12.81 -7.91 -8.21
N SER A 255 12.47 -8.54 -7.10
CA SER A 255 11.42 -9.56 -7.00
C SER A 255 10.97 -9.67 -5.54
N ASP A 256 9.78 -10.19 -5.28
CA ASP A 256 9.27 -10.50 -3.94
C ASP A 256 9.28 -12.02 -3.64
N GLY A 257 10.10 -12.77 -4.39
CA GLY A 257 10.09 -14.22 -4.43
C GLY A 257 9.49 -14.76 -5.73
N LEU A 258 8.16 -14.87 -5.81
CA LEU A 258 7.44 -15.44 -6.95
C LEU A 258 7.26 -14.45 -8.10
N TYR A 259 7.15 -13.16 -7.80
CA TYR A 259 6.93 -12.12 -8.80
C TYR A 259 8.18 -11.29 -8.99
N THR A 260 8.36 -10.78 -10.21
CA THR A 260 9.48 -9.92 -10.60
C THR A 260 8.94 -8.54 -10.94
N ALA A 261 9.72 -7.52 -10.61
CA ALA A 261 9.43 -6.15 -11.02
C ALA A 261 9.47 -6.02 -12.55
N LEU A 262 8.46 -5.41 -13.16
CA LEU A 262 8.26 -5.35 -14.61
C LEU A 262 7.73 -3.97 -15.02
N PRO A 263 7.88 -3.54 -16.29
CA PRO A 263 7.33 -2.26 -16.73
C PRO A 263 5.82 -2.12 -16.49
N ASN A 264 5.45 -0.95 -15.97
CA ASN A 264 4.10 -0.58 -15.50
C ASN A 264 3.69 -1.37 -14.25
N TYR A 265 2.43 -1.75 -14.14
CA TYR A 265 1.98 -2.49 -12.96
C TYR A 265 2.61 -3.89 -12.94
N ASP A 266 3.20 -4.23 -11.81
CA ASP A 266 3.62 -5.59 -11.48
C ASP A 266 3.16 -6.00 -10.06
N PHE A 267 3.15 -7.31 -9.79
CA PHE A 267 2.72 -7.84 -8.50
C PHE A 267 3.73 -7.63 -7.37
N THR A 268 4.90 -7.07 -7.66
CA THR A 268 6.00 -6.88 -6.71
C THR A 268 5.91 -5.50 -6.07
N THR A 269 5.72 -4.45 -6.87
CA THR A 269 5.72 -3.04 -6.45
C THR A 269 4.47 -2.27 -6.87
N GLY A 270 3.53 -2.90 -7.58
CA GLY A 270 2.29 -2.26 -8.02
C GLY A 270 2.58 -1.25 -9.11
N MET A 271 2.04 -0.04 -8.98
CA MET A 271 2.34 1.08 -9.90
C MET A 271 3.75 1.67 -9.73
N GLY A 272 4.56 1.17 -8.79
CA GLY A 272 5.82 1.76 -8.36
C GLY A 272 5.63 2.69 -7.16
N SER A 273 6.50 3.69 -6.96
CA SER A 273 6.36 4.64 -5.84
C SER A 273 5.69 5.96 -6.19
N LEU A 274 4.91 6.52 -5.26
CA LEU A 274 4.14 7.74 -5.53
C LEU A 274 5.04 8.98 -5.62
N ASP A 275 5.08 9.62 -6.79
CA ASP A 275 5.61 10.97 -6.95
C ASP A 275 4.48 11.99 -6.73
N VAL A 276 4.37 12.49 -5.50
CA VAL A 276 3.31 13.43 -5.10
C VAL A 276 3.24 14.66 -6.02
N ALA A 277 4.38 15.20 -6.44
CA ALA A 277 4.40 16.42 -7.26
C ALA A 277 3.91 16.15 -8.70
N GLN A 278 4.21 14.98 -9.25
CA GLN A 278 3.73 14.58 -10.57
C GLN A 278 2.30 14.06 -10.54
N LYS A 279 1.90 13.32 -9.51
CA LYS A 279 0.53 12.76 -9.42
C LYS A 279 -0.50 13.83 -9.10
N GLN A 280 -0.18 14.81 -8.26
CA GLN A 280 -1.12 15.88 -7.87
C GLN A 280 -1.89 16.47 -9.05
N PRO A 281 -1.27 17.00 -10.13
CA PRO A 281 -1.99 17.58 -11.26
C PRO A 281 -2.74 16.56 -12.15
N LEU A 282 -2.50 15.26 -11.98
CA LEU A 282 -3.11 14.18 -12.75
C LEU A 282 -4.35 13.59 -12.05
N LEU A 283 -4.57 13.91 -10.76
CA LEU A 283 -5.71 13.39 -10.03
C LEU A 283 -7.03 13.95 -10.59
N PRO A 284 -7.97 13.08 -11.01
CA PRO A 284 -9.27 13.54 -11.46
C PRO A 284 -10.03 14.18 -10.28
N HIS A 285 -10.63 15.34 -10.55
CA HIS A 285 -11.43 16.12 -9.59
C HIS A 285 -12.84 15.56 -9.44
#